data_AF-A0A959KGM8-F1
#
_entry.id   AF-A0A959KGM8-F1
#
_cell.length_a   1.000
_cell.length_b   1.000
_cell.length_c   1.000
_cell.angle_alpha   90.00
_cell.angle_beta   90.00
_cell.angle_gamma   90.00
#
_symmetry.space_group_name_H-M   'P 1'
#
loop_
_entity.id
_entity.type
_entity.pdbx_description
1 polymer ?
#
loop_
_entity_poly.entity_id
_entity_poly.type
_entity_poly.pdbx_seq_one_letter_code
_entity_poly.pdbx_strand_id
1 'polypeptide(L)'
;PPRTRLEPIITTQDWHSITIYALAITFGVIGIEVFSLQILAAPPGMVVNYTFYTLIFAQLWNVFNLPGRQSSFWSNPIILNPYIWAALALCGLLVGGALLWNPVREVLGLRFLPAIGWVYVLVFSLLPVGLIQLLKRALRIIH
;
A
#
# COMPACT_ATOMS: atom_id res chain seq x y z
N PRO A 1 18.11 -24.50 15.24
CA PRO A 1 18.71 -25.27 14.12
C PRO A 1 18.84 -24.41 12.85
N PRO A 2 19.88 -24.60 12.03
CA PRO A 2 20.00 -23.94 10.74
C PRO A 2 18.87 -24.36 9.80
N ARG A 3 18.38 -23.43 8.97
CA ARG A 3 17.30 -23.66 8.02
C ARG A 3 17.69 -24.74 7.02
N THR A 4 16.78 -25.67 6.72
CA THR A 4 17.07 -26.81 5.86
C THR A 4 17.20 -26.38 4.39
N ARG A 5 18.20 -26.87 3.64
CA ARG A 5 18.44 -26.45 2.23
C ARG A 5 17.26 -26.70 1.28
N LEU A 6 16.40 -27.66 1.63
CA LEU A 6 15.24 -28.06 0.83
C LEU A 6 13.96 -27.33 1.23
N GLU A 7 13.99 -26.48 2.26
CA GLU A 7 12.82 -25.67 2.59
C GLU A 7 12.57 -24.64 1.49
N PRO A 8 11.34 -24.57 0.96
CA PRO A 8 11.00 -23.58 -0.06
C PRO A 8 11.11 -22.16 0.52
N ILE A 9 11.50 -21.21 -0.33
CA ILE A 9 11.59 -19.78 0.05
C ILE A 9 10.19 -19.24 0.36
N ILE A 10 9.19 -19.63 -0.46
CA ILE A 10 7.78 -19.30 -0.31
C ILE A 10 7.01 -20.60 -0.08
N THR A 11 6.44 -20.74 1.10
CA THR A 11 5.58 -21.88 1.44
C THR A 11 4.17 -21.69 0.85
N THR A 12 3.35 -22.74 0.85
CA THR A 12 1.94 -22.63 0.43
C THR A 12 1.17 -21.64 1.31
N GLN A 13 1.49 -21.56 2.60
CA GLN A 13 0.90 -20.59 3.52
C GLN A 13 1.31 -19.15 3.20
N ASP A 14 2.54 -18.94 2.74
CA ASP A 14 3.01 -17.64 2.28
C ASP A 14 2.27 -17.21 1.00
N TRP A 15 2.02 -18.13 0.07
CA TRP A 15 1.20 -17.86 -1.13
C TRP A 15 -0.24 -17.44 -0.80
N HIS A 16 -0.87 -18.10 0.17
CA HIS A 16 -2.19 -17.68 0.67
C HIS A 16 -2.14 -16.27 1.26
N SER A 17 -1.10 -15.98 2.05
CA SER A 17 -0.90 -14.65 2.63
C SER A 17 -0.73 -13.61 1.52
N ILE A 18 0.20 -13.79 0.58
CA ILE A 18 0.42 -12.88 -0.56
C ILE A 18 -0.90 -12.60 -1.31
N THR A 19 -1.69 -13.66 -1.58
CA THR A 19 -2.98 -13.52 -2.26
C THR A 19 -3.95 -12.64 -1.48
N ILE A 20 -4.07 -12.82 -0.16
CA ILE A 20 -4.96 -11.99 0.67
C ILE A 20 -4.49 -10.52 0.68
N TYR A 21 -3.18 -10.28 0.73
CA TYR A 21 -2.64 -8.93 0.69
C TYR A 21 -2.94 -8.25 -0.64
N ALA A 22 -2.74 -8.97 -1.76
CA ALA A 22 -3.06 -8.47 -3.09
C ALA A 22 -4.55 -8.14 -3.24
N LEU A 23 -5.44 -9.00 -2.73
CA LEU A 23 -6.88 -8.75 -2.73
C LEU A 23 -7.26 -7.54 -1.89
N ALA A 24 -6.66 -7.36 -0.71
CA ALA A 24 -6.92 -6.21 0.14
C ALA A 24 -6.48 -4.90 -0.53
N ILE A 25 -5.30 -4.88 -1.16
CA ILE A 25 -4.82 -3.73 -1.95
C ILE A 25 -5.76 -3.45 -3.11
N THR A 26 -6.14 -4.48 -3.86
CA THR A 26 -7.07 -4.38 -4.99
C THR A 26 -8.40 -3.77 -4.55
N PHE A 27 -8.93 -4.18 -3.39
CA PHE A 27 -10.15 -3.62 -2.84
C PHE A 27 -10.03 -2.12 -2.53
N GLY A 28 -8.92 -1.68 -1.93
CA GLY A 28 -8.67 -0.26 -1.67
C GLY A 28 -8.54 0.57 -2.96
N VAL A 29 -7.86 0.02 -3.96
CA VAL A 29 -7.61 0.67 -5.26
C VAL A 29 -8.90 0.78 -6.10
N ILE A 30 -9.66 -0.30 -6.22
CA ILE A 30 -10.98 -0.27 -6.86
C ILE A 30 -11.93 0.65 -6.07
N GLY A 31 -11.83 0.66 -4.73
CA GLY A 31 -12.60 1.54 -3.88
C GLY A 31 -12.43 3.02 -4.23
N ILE A 32 -11.18 3.50 -4.36
CA ILE A 32 -10.93 4.89 -4.74
C ILE A 32 -11.31 5.17 -6.20
N GLU A 33 -11.14 4.19 -7.09
CA GLU A 33 -11.52 4.33 -8.50
C GLU A 33 -13.03 4.55 -8.63
N VAL A 34 -13.83 3.67 -8.01
CA VAL A 34 -15.29 3.79 -7.98
C VAL A 34 -15.72 5.07 -7.26
N PHE A 35 -15.09 5.41 -6.13
CA PHE A 35 -15.40 6.64 -5.38
C PHE A 35 -15.15 7.90 -6.22
N SER A 36 -13.99 7.98 -6.87
CA SER A 36 -13.63 9.14 -7.69
C SER A 36 -14.47 9.25 -8.96
N LEU A 37 -14.85 8.13 -9.56
CA LEU A 37 -15.74 8.09 -10.74
C LEU A 37 -17.19 8.46 -10.39
N GLN A 38 -17.76 7.81 -9.38
CA GLN A 38 -19.21 7.84 -9.14
C GLN A 38 -19.63 8.94 -8.17
N ILE A 39 -18.80 9.24 -7.17
CA ILE A 39 -19.15 10.19 -6.10
C ILE A 39 -18.53 11.55 -6.37
N LEU A 40 -17.25 11.60 -6.75
CA LEU A 40 -16.59 12.87 -7.08
C LEU A 40 -16.87 13.35 -8.50
N ALA A 41 -17.37 12.46 -9.39
CA ALA A 41 -17.53 12.72 -10.82
C ALA A 41 -16.24 13.30 -11.44
N ALA A 42 -15.08 12.79 -11.02
CA ALA A 42 -13.79 13.32 -11.42
C ALA A 42 -13.50 13.04 -12.90
N PRO A 43 -12.77 13.94 -13.59
CA PRO A 43 -12.34 13.69 -14.97
C PRO A 43 -11.51 12.41 -15.09
N PRO A 44 -11.55 11.68 -16.23
CA PRO A 44 -10.87 10.40 -16.38
C PRO A 44 -9.37 10.44 -16.02
N GLY A 45 -8.68 11.53 -16.40
CA GLY A 45 -7.27 11.70 -16.05
C GLY A 45 -7.00 11.86 -14.55
N MET A 46 -7.94 12.44 -13.78
CA MET A 46 -7.83 12.52 -12.33
C MET A 46 -8.14 11.18 -11.67
N VAL A 47 -9.13 10.43 -12.17
CA VAL A 47 -9.48 9.09 -11.67
C VAL A 47 -8.26 8.17 -11.75
N VAL A 48 -7.59 8.11 -12.90
CA VAL A 48 -6.36 7.31 -13.07
C VAL A 48 -5.28 7.72 -12.06
N ASN A 49 -5.13 9.02 -11.79
CA ASN A 49 -4.18 9.51 -10.80
C ASN A 49 -4.57 9.16 -9.36
N TYR A 50 -5.87 9.24 -9.00
CA TYR A 50 -6.37 8.75 -7.72
C TYR A 50 -6.02 7.27 -7.51
N THR A 51 -6.33 6.43 -8.50
CA THR A 51 -6.01 4.99 -8.49
C THR A 51 -4.51 4.75 -8.38
N PHE A 52 -3.70 5.45 -9.18
CA PHE A 52 -2.24 5.30 -9.23
C PHE A 52 -1.57 5.68 -7.91
N TYR A 53 -1.90 6.84 -7.35
CA TYR A 53 -1.32 7.26 -6.07
C TYR A 53 -1.78 6.35 -4.93
N THR A 54 -3.06 5.95 -4.90
CA THR A 54 -3.56 5.01 -3.88
C THR A 54 -2.83 3.68 -3.95
N LEU A 55 -2.56 3.15 -5.15
CA LEU A 55 -1.78 1.94 -5.31
C LEU A 55 -0.35 2.10 -4.79
N ILE A 56 0.34 3.20 -5.11
CA ILE A 56 1.70 3.47 -4.60
C ILE A 56 1.71 3.50 -3.08
N PHE A 57 0.84 4.32 -2.48
CA PHE A 57 0.78 4.46 -1.03
C PHE A 57 0.38 3.14 -0.37
N ALA A 58 -0.58 2.39 -0.92
CA ALA A 58 -0.97 1.09 -0.39
C ALA A 58 0.22 0.11 -0.36
N GLN A 59 1.05 0.10 -1.40
CA GLN A 59 2.27 -0.71 -1.42
C GLN A 59 3.30 -0.25 -0.38
N LEU A 60 3.49 1.05 -0.21
CA LEU A 60 4.40 1.59 0.81
C LEU A 60 3.93 1.23 2.23
N TRP A 61 2.64 1.40 2.52
CA TRP A 61 2.08 1.06 3.83
C TRP A 61 2.02 -0.44 4.09
N ASN A 62 2.02 -1.27 3.04
CA ASN A 62 1.94 -2.71 3.18
C ASN A 62 3.11 -3.31 3.97
N VAL A 63 4.26 -2.63 4.03
CA VAL A 63 5.40 -3.05 4.85
C VAL A 63 5.00 -3.22 6.33
N PHE A 64 4.06 -2.42 6.84
CA PHE A 64 3.59 -2.51 8.22
C PHE A 64 2.76 -3.76 8.53
N ASN A 65 2.33 -4.49 7.50
CA ASN A 65 1.65 -5.77 7.65
C ASN A 65 2.60 -6.97 7.62
N LEU A 66 3.89 -6.77 7.40
CA LEU A 66 4.88 -7.85 7.39
C LEU A 66 5.27 -8.41 8.76
N PRO A 67 5.17 -7.70 9.92
CA PRO A 67 5.48 -8.30 11.20
C PRO A 67 4.57 -9.51 11.47
N GLY A 68 5.15 -10.55 12.06
CA GLY A 68 4.42 -11.75 12.44
C GLY A 68 3.32 -11.46 13.46
N ARG A 69 2.29 -12.31 13.48
CA ARG A 69 1.05 -12.15 14.25
C ARG A 69 1.23 -11.88 15.74
N GLN A 70 2.32 -12.36 16.34
CA GLN A 70 2.62 -12.20 17.77
C GLN A 70 3.32 -10.86 18.09
N SER A 71 3.73 -10.12 17.07
CA SER A 71 4.38 -8.82 17.24
C SER A 71 3.34 -7.72 17.50
N SER A 72 3.62 -6.82 18.44
CA SER A 72 2.76 -5.67 18.70
C SER A 72 2.74 -4.75 17.48
N PHE A 73 1.57 -4.20 17.14
CA PHE A 73 1.48 -3.24 16.02
C PHE A 73 2.32 -1.99 16.28
N TRP A 74 2.45 -1.54 17.54
CA TRP A 74 3.15 -0.30 17.89
C TRP A 74 4.61 -0.52 18.32
N SER A 75 4.98 -1.75 18.66
CA SER A 75 6.34 -2.13 19.05
C SER A 75 6.74 -3.38 18.27
N ASN A 76 7.17 -3.16 17.03
CA ASN A 76 7.66 -4.20 16.13
C ASN A 76 8.97 -3.76 15.47
N PRO A 77 9.75 -4.73 14.94
CA PRO A 77 11.00 -4.44 14.25
C PRO A 77 10.86 -3.49 13.05
N ILE A 78 9.67 -3.29 12.50
CA ILE A 78 9.45 -2.41 11.35
C ILE A 78 9.32 -0.95 11.79
N ILE A 79 8.47 -0.67 12.78
CA ILE A 79 8.28 0.66 13.36
C ILE A 79 9.58 1.13 14.04
N LEU A 80 10.31 0.22 14.67
CA LEU A 80 11.56 0.54 15.35
C LEU A 80 12.76 0.70 14.40
N ASN A 81 12.61 0.35 13.12
CA ASN A 81 13.72 0.41 12.17
C ASN A 81 13.77 1.77 11.43
N PRO A 82 14.78 2.62 11.71
CA PRO A 82 14.90 3.93 11.08
C PRO A 82 15.11 3.85 9.56
N TYR A 83 15.70 2.76 9.04
CA TYR A 83 15.90 2.58 7.61
C TYR A 83 14.58 2.40 6.85
N ILE A 84 13.55 1.82 7.48
CA ILE A 84 12.23 1.68 6.84
C ILE A 84 11.58 3.06 6.71
N TRP A 85 11.66 3.89 7.75
CA TRP A 85 11.19 5.27 7.68
C TRP A 85 11.95 6.10 6.64
N ALA A 86 13.27 5.94 6.56
CA ALA A 86 14.08 6.60 5.54
C ALA A 86 13.68 6.14 4.12
N ALA A 87 13.41 4.85 3.92
CA ALA A 87 12.94 4.32 2.64
C ALA A 87 11.55 4.86 2.27
N LEU A 88 10.61 4.91 3.22
CA LEU A 88 9.28 5.51 3.01
C LEU A 88 9.38 6.98 2.65
N ALA A 89 10.21 7.74 3.35
CA ALA A 89 10.47 9.14 3.06
C ALA A 89 11.08 9.33 1.66
N LEU A 90 12.09 8.52 1.31
CA LEU A 90 12.70 8.55 -0.02
C LEU A 90 11.68 8.22 -1.12
N CYS A 91 10.87 7.18 -0.95
CA CYS A 91 9.82 6.84 -1.91
C CYS A 91 8.79 7.97 -2.05
N GLY A 92 8.37 8.60 -0.95
CA GLY A 92 7.49 9.76 -0.99
C GLY A 92 8.12 10.95 -1.74
N LEU A 93 9.42 11.21 -1.53
CA LEU A 93 10.16 12.23 -2.27
C LEU A 93 10.27 11.90 -3.76
N LEU A 94 10.45 10.63 -4.13
CA LEU A 94 10.49 10.22 -5.54
C LEU A 94 9.12 10.43 -6.22
N VAL A 95 8.01 10.11 -5.54
CA VAL A 95 6.67 10.39 -6.05
C VAL A 95 6.44 11.90 -6.23
N GLY A 96 6.82 12.70 -5.23
CA GLY A 96 6.75 14.16 -5.32
C GLY A 96 7.65 14.73 -6.42
N GLY A 97 8.87 14.22 -6.55
CA GLY A 97 9.83 14.60 -7.59
C GLY A 97 9.32 14.27 -9.00
N ALA A 98 8.72 13.10 -9.18
CA ALA A 98 8.08 12.69 -10.43
C ALA A 98 6.91 13.62 -10.82
N LEU A 99 6.16 14.12 -9.84
CA LEU A 99 5.07 15.07 -10.07
C LEU A 99 5.59 16.48 -10.44
N LEU A 100 6.66 16.93 -9.80
CA LEU A 100 7.23 18.26 -10.04
C LEU A 100 7.99 18.31 -11.37
N TRP A 101 8.70 17.25 -11.74
CA TRP A 101 9.55 17.23 -12.94
C TRP A 101 8.74 16.93 -14.21
N ASN A 102 8.62 17.93 -15.09
CA ASN A 102 7.72 17.90 -16.26
C ASN A 102 7.88 16.67 -17.19
N PRO A 103 9.09 16.24 -17.60
CA PRO A 103 9.26 15.09 -18.48
C PRO A 103 8.74 13.79 -17.86
N VAL A 104 8.97 13.60 -16.55
CA VAL A 104 8.49 12.41 -15.83
C VAL A 104 6.98 12.46 -15.67
N ARG A 105 6.44 13.63 -15.30
CA ARG A 105 5.01 13.87 -15.16
C ARG A 105 4.25 13.57 -16.45
N GLU A 106 4.75 14.01 -17.60
CA GLU A 106 4.11 13.78 -18.91
C GLU A 106 4.14 12.30 -19.31
N VAL A 107 5.29 11.64 -19.17
CA VAL A 107 5.44 10.21 -19.50
C VAL A 107 4.53 9.32 -18.65
N LEU A 108 4.42 9.64 -17.36
CA LEU A 108 3.59 8.89 -16.42
C LEU A 108 2.12 9.34 -16.39
N GLY A 109 1.76 10.40 -17.13
CA GLY A 109 0.41 10.96 -17.12
C GLY A 109 -0.01 11.53 -15.76
N LEU A 110 0.93 11.99 -14.95
CA LEU A 110 0.68 12.46 -13.59
C LEU A 110 0.01 13.84 -13.59
N ARG A 111 -0.96 14.00 -12.70
CA ARG A 111 -1.69 15.26 -12.49
C ARG A 111 -1.67 15.61 -11.01
N PHE A 112 -1.68 16.92 -10.74
CA PHE A 112 -1.87 17.42 -9.39
C PHE A 112 -3.30 17.14 -8.95
N LEU A 113 -3.44 16.50 -7.78
CA LEU A 113 -4.72 16.38 -7.10
C LEU A 113 -4.97 17.63 -6.24
N PRO A 114 -6.24 18.02 -6.05
CA PRO A 114 -6.59 19.03 -5.05
C PRO A 114 -6.17 18.53 -3.65
N ALA A 115 -6.00 19.44 -2.69
CA ALA A 115 -5.58 19.08 -1.33
C ALA A 115 -6.48 18.00 -0.69
N ILE A 116 -7.79 18.10 -0.88
CA ILE A 116 -8.75 17.10 -0.41
C ILE A 116 -8.58 15.74 -1.11
N GLY A 117 -8.12 15.74 -2.36
CA GLY A 117 -7.87 14.52 -3.12
C GLY A 117 -6.79 13.65 -2.50
N TRP A 118 -5.73 14.27 -1.97
CA TRP A 118 -4.69 13.55 -1.23
C TRP A 118 -5.20 12.91 0.05
N VAL A 119 -6.19 13.52 0.71
CA VAL A 119 -6.85 12.90 1.87
C VAL A 119 -7.57 11.62 1.47
N TYR A 120 -8.31 11.62 0.35
CA TYR A 120 -8.95 10.41 -0.16
C TYR A 120 -7.92 9.34 -0.51
N VAL A 121 -6.83 9.71 -1.20
CA VAL A 121 -5.74 8.79 -1.52
C VAL A 121 -5.19 8.12 -0.26
N LEU A 122 -4.89 8.91 0.78
CA LEU A 122 -4.35 8.40 2.04
C LEU A 122 -5.35 7.47 2.74
N VAL A 123 -6.61 7.88 2.88
CA VAL A 123 -7.66 7.07 3.50
C VAL A 123 -7.81 5.73 2.80
N PHE A 124 -7.99 5.72 1.48
CA PHE A 124 -8.17 4.48 0.72
C PHE A 124 -6.91 3.62 0.66
N SER A 125 -5.72 4.23 0.69
CA SER A 125 -4.45 3.49 0.73
C SER A 125 -4.17 2.81 2.07
N LEU A 126 -4.78 3.29 3.16
CA LEU A 126 -4.67 2.71 4.50
C LEU A 126 -5.72 1.62 4.77
N LEU A 127 -6.82 1.58 4.00
CA LEU A 127 -7.85 0.54 4.12
C LEU A 127 -7.28 -0.89 4.01
N PRO A 128 -6.39 -1.22 3.05
CA PRO A 128 -5.77 -2.54 2.97
C PRO A 128 -5.01 -2.90 4.23
N VAL A 129 -4.32 -1.93 4.85
CA VAL A 129 -3.57 -2.13 6.09
C VAL A 129 -4.51 -2.46 7.24
N GLY A 130 -5.55 -1.66 7.42
CA GLY A 130 -6.58 -1.93 8.43
C GLY A 130 -7.22 -3.31 8.22
N LEU A 131 -7.61 -3.61 6.98
CA LEU A 131 -8.25 -4.89 6.63
C LEU A 131 -7.33 -6.08 6.93
N ILE A 132 -6.06 -6.05 6.49
CA ILE A 132 -5.11 -7.14 6.73
C ILE A 132 -4.86 -7.33 8.24
N GLN A 133 -4.71 -6.24 9.00
CA GLN A 133 -4.52 -6.32 10.46
C GLN A 133 -5.74 -6.93 11.16
N LEU A 134 -6.96 -6.58 10.71
CA LEU A 134 -8.19 -7.20 11.21
C LEU A 134 -8.24 -8.68 10.88
N LEU A 135 -7.95 -9.08 9.64
CA LEU A 135 -7.91 -10.49 9.22
C LEU A 135 -6.86 -11.30 10.00
N LYS A 136 -5.66 -10.73 10.22
CA LYS A 136 -4.59 -11.32 11.05
C LYS A 136 -5.03 -11.61 12.48
N ARG A 137 -5.73 -10.65 13.10
CA ARG A 137 -6.13 -10.73 14.52
C ARG A 137 -7.39 -11.54 14.73
N ALA A 138 -8.39 -11.40 13.85
CA ALA A 138 -9.70 -12.03 13.99
C ALA A 138 -9.71 -13.48 13.48
N LEU A 139 -9.14 -13.75 12.30
CA LEU A 139 -9.37 -15.02 11.59
C LEU A 139 -8.20 -16.00 11.66
N ARG A 140 -7.04 -15.61 12.21
CA ARG A 140 -5.82 -16.45 12.29
C ARG A 140 -5.33 -17.01 10.93
N ILE A 141 -5.84 -16.51 9.81
CA ILE A 141 -5.56 -17.02 8.45
C ILE A 141 -4.13 -16.68 8.01
N ILE A 142 -3.56 -15.61 8.54
CA ILE A 142 -2.28 -15.05 8.10
C ILE A 142 -1.31 -15.05 9.30
N HIS A 143 -0.09 -15.56 9.09
CA HIS A 143 0.98 -15.59 10.09
C HIS A 143 1.73 -14.24 10.21
#